data_AF-A0A2W6DMD7-F1
#
_entry.id   AF-A0A2W6DMD7-F1
#
_cell.length_a   1.000
_cell.length_b   1.000
_cell.length_c   1.000
_cell.angle_alpha   90.00
_cell.angle_beta   90.00
_cell.angle_gamma   90.00
#
_symmetry.space_group_name_H-M   'P 1'
#
loop_
_entity.id
_entity.type
_entity.pdbx_description
1 polymer ?
#
loop_
_entity_poly.entity_id
_entity_poly.type
_entity_poly.pdbx_seq_one_letter_code
_entity_poly.pdbx_strand_id
1 'polypeptide(L)'
;MHRWSASNEHGSQMQEAVTVLEQAAGTEDPAEVFTVTQKAIASALQVIMRADDSSGIIGDACRSLLDLHPKAAAAAMPPVGKLVDWMVAFQFDNECDFFTLDPVVYLPALGEKGMTAYRAKLAGITERLVPRPAADERWSSADSHHWFTLDWNAQRLAVLDRDVEAIIRTHVRDRKVARWFVDTAEALAEIGEFALAIDWARQAVDFGPGHQSLTAGEYWCTLLAEHRPGELLAARLDLFRRWPSSSTAAHLYRDAGDAWPDYRGEVTNRLASSPRDAVLFALLSLQDVPYAWELAHTLLLEDDGTWGELVKVYEKVDPLAVLPVLNRLVMRELVETGAQHYKIAARRLKKMRTLAAGSEHEAEVDWFIAELRETNRRRPRLQQEFDRAGLS
;
A
#
# COMPACT_ATOMS: atom_id res chain seq x y z
N MET A 1 8.22 23.11 -7.84
CA MET A 1 9.48 22.44 -7.47
C MET A 1 10.09 23.02 -6.18
N HIS A 2 10.24 24.34 -6.02
CA HIS A 2 10.78 24.93 -4.77
C HIS A 2 9.93 24.69 -3.50
N ARG A 3 8.58 24.81 -3.58
CA ARG A 3 7.70 24.56 -2.41
C ARG A 3 7.73 23.10 -1.94
N TRP A 4 7.73 22.16 -2.88
CA TRP A 4 7.80 20.72 -2.61
C TRP A 4 9.11 20.32 -1.90
N SER A 5 10.24 20.88 -2.33
CA SER A 5 11.53 20.65 -1.67
C SER A 5 11.55 21.18 -0.24
N ALA A 6 10.93 22.34 0.02
CA ALA A 6 10.89 22.95 1.35
C ALA A 6 9.95 22.19 2.32
N SER A 7 8.79 21.71 1.85
CA SER A 7 7.91 20.85 2.66
C SER A 7 8.62 19.58 3.10
N ASN A 8 9.33 18.91 2.18
CA ASN A 8 10.05 17.67 2.49
C ASN A 8 11.20 17.92 3.47
N GLU A 9 11.97 18.99 3.30
CA GLU A 9 13.04 19.35 4.22
C GLU A 9 12.50 19.63 5.63
N HIS A 10 11.39 20.38 5.72
CA HIS A 10 10.74 20.64 7.00
C HIS A 10 10.20 19.36 7.65
N GLY A 11 9.58 18.47 6.86
CA GLY A 11 9.12 17.18 7.34
C GLY A 11 10.26 16.30 7.87
N SER A 12 11.42 16.29 7.21
CA SER A 12 12.61 15.60 7.73
C SER A 12 13.06 16.16 9.08
N GLN A 13 13.09 17.50 9.23
CA GLN A 13 13.42 18.14 10.52
C GLN A 13 12.40 17.80 11.60
N MET A 14 11.11 17.70 11.26
CA MET A 14 10.08 17.24 12.20
C MET A 14 10.34 15.80 12.65
N GLN A 15 10.69 14.89 11.74
CA GLN A 15 11.01 13.50 12.09
C GLN A 15 12.24 13.38 13.01
N GLU A 16 13.27 14.19 12.76
CA GLU A 16 14.44 14.27 13.66
C GLU A 16 14.04 14.76 15.05
N ALA A 17 13.20 15.81 15.13
CA ALA A 17 12.71 16.34 16.40
C ALA A 17 11.81 15.34 17.15
N VAL A 18 10.99 14.56 16.45
CA VAL A 18 10.21 13.46 17.02
C VAL A 18 11.14 12.41 17.62
N THR A 19 12.18 12.00 16.89
CA THR A 19 13.16 11.02 17.37
C THR A 19 13.83 11.49 18.67
N VAL A 20 14.18 12.78 18.75
CA VAL A 20 14.73 13.38 19.99
C VAL A 20 13.74 13.30 21.15
N LEU A 21 12.46 13.58 20.88
CA LEU A 21 11.42 13.55 21.91
C LEU A 21 11.09 12.13 22.39
N GLU A 22 11.13 11.15 21.48
CA GLU A 22 10.99 9.73 21.82
C GLU A 22 12.14 9.24 22.70
N GLN A 23 13.37 9.66 22.42
CA GLN A 23 14.52 9.36 23.28
C GLN A 23 14.37 10.00 24.66
N ALA A 24 13.93 11.27 24.71
CA ALA A 24 13.71 12.00 25.95
C ALA A 24 12.65 11.34 26.85
N ALA A 25 11.64 10.67 26.27
CA ALA A 25 10.62 9.96 27.03
C ALA A 25 11.16 8.86 27.97
N GLY A 26 12.39 8.39 27.76
CA GLY A 26 13.06 7.43 28.63
C GLY A 26 14.09 8.02 29.60
N THR A 27 14.47 9.29 29.44
CA THR A 27 15.62 9.88 30.15
C THR A 27 15.31 11.18 30.89
N GLU A 28 14.32 11.94 30.41
CA GLU A 28 13.96 13.26 30.94
C GLU A 28 12.72 13.20 31.85
N ASP A 29 12.36 14.32 32.47
CA ASP A 29 11.15 14.44 33.29
C ASP A 29 9.89 14.14 32.46
N PRO A 30 9.08 13.11 32.83
CA PRO A 30 7.87 12.77 32.10
C PRO A 30 6.88 13.92 31.92
N ALA A 31 6.76 14.81 32.92
CA ALA A 31 5.84 15.95 32.85
C ALA A 31 6.28 16.97 31.79
N GLU A 32 7.59 17.19 31.64
CA GLU A 32 8.16 18.03 30.60
C GLU A 32 7.97 17.40 29.22
N VAL A 33 8.32 16.12 29.06
CA VAL A 33 8.15 15.39 27.79
C VAL A 33 6.70 15.40 27.34
N PHE A 34 5.74 15.13 28.24
CA PHE A 34 4.31 15.20 27.94
C PHE A 34 3.90 16.59 27.46
N THR A 35 4.32 17.64 28.17
CA THR A 35 4.01 19.03 27.82
C THR A 35 4.58 19.42 26.46
N VAL A 36 5.84 19.04 26.17
CA VAL A 36 6.50 19.31 24.89
C VAL A 36 5.82 18.54 23.77
N THR A 37 5.47 17.26 23.98
CA THR A 37 4.75 16.44 22.99
C THR A 37 3.41 17.05 22.63
N GLN A 38 2.62 17.47 23.62
CA GLN A 38 1.32 18.10 23.37
C GLN A 38 1.44 19.42 22.58
N LYS A 39 2.47 20.23 22.86
CA LYS A 39 2.77 21.45 22.09
C LYS A 39 3.26 21.14 20.67
N ALA A 40 4.09 20.12 20.53
CA ALA A 40 4.60 19.67 19.24
C ALA A 40 3.46 19.20 18.33
N ILE A 41 2.50 18.43 18.87
CA ILE A 41 1.28 18.04 18.14
C ILE A 41 0.52 19.27 17.65
N ALA A 42 0.23 20.22 18.53
CA ALA A 42 -0.50 21.42 18.15
C ALA A 42 0.21 22.19 17.02
N SER A 43 1.54 22.29 17.09
CA SER A 43 2.35 22.95 16.05
C SER A 43 2.37 22.14 14.74
N ALA A 44 2.56 20.83 14.80
CA ALA A 44 2.63 19.94 13.64
C ALA A 44 1.32 19.94 12.85
N LEU A 45 0.18 19.92 13.54
CA LEU A 45 -1.12 19.98 12.88
C LEU A 45 -1.37 21.32 12.18
N GLN A 46 -0.84 22.43 12.71
CA GLN A 46 -0.89 23.72 12.03
C GLN A 46 -0.02 23.77 10.77
N VAL A 47 1.05 22.97 10.72
CA VAL A 47 1.94 22.88 9.56
C VAL A 47 1.31 22.01 8.47
N ILE A 48 0.83 20.81 8.81
CA ILE A 48 0.30 19.86 7.81
C ILE A 48 -0.93 20.42 7.07
N MET A 49 -1.75 21.24 7.74
CA MET A 49 -2.90 21.90 7.11
C MET A 49 -2.52 22.93 6.03
N ARG A 50 -1.24 23.34 5.97
CA ARG A 50 -0.75 24.38 5.04
C ARG A 50 0.34 23.88 4.09
N ALA A 51 0.98 22.76 4.41
CA ALA A 51 2.10 22.21 3.66
C ALA A 51 1.63 21.23 2.57
N ASP A 52 2.34 21.20 1.45
CA ASP A 52 2.21 20.11 0.47
C ASP A 52 2.94 18.87 1.01
N ASP A 53 2.18 17.97 1.62
CA ASP A 53 2.66 16.70 2.18
C ASP A 53 2.39 15.51 1.24
N SER A 54 2.46 15.73 -0.07
CA SER A 54 2.29 14.63 -1.04
C SER A 54 3.31 13.49 -0.87
N SER A 55 4.42 13.74 -0.17
CA SER A 55 5.41 12.72 0.22
C SER A 55 5.03 11.93 1.49
N GLY A 56 4.09 12.44 2.29
CA GLY A 56 3.59 11.82 3.54
C GLY A 56 4.46 12.03 4.77
N ILE A 57 5.64 12.67 4.64
CA ILE A 57 6.64 12.75 5.70
C ILE A 57 6.19 13.59 6.90
N ILE A 58 5.41 14.66 6.68
CA ILE A 58 4.86 15.50 7.75
C ILE A 58 3.73 14.74 8.44
N GLY A 59 2.87 14.07 7.66
CA GLY A 59 1.82 13.18 8.16
C GLY A 59 2.38 12.08 9.05
N ASP A 60 3.49 11.46 8.66
CA ASP A 60 4.16 10.46 9.47
C ASP A 60 4.70 11.04 10.77
N ALA A 61 5.25 12.26 10.76
CA ALA A 61 5.73 12.89 11.98
C ALA A 61 4.58 13.22 12.94
N CYS A 62 3.43 13.67 12.42
CA CYS A 62 2.20 13.85 13.19
C CYS A 62 1.75 12.53 13.83
N ARG A 63 1.75 11.41 13.09
CA ARG A 63 1.39 10.09 13.62
C ARG A 63 2.32 9.65 14.75
N SER A 64 3.64 9.78 14.55
CA SER A 64 4.61 9.42 15.59
C SER A 64 4.43 10.24 16.87
N LEU A 65 4.14 11.55 16.76
CA LEU A 65 3.80 12.37 17.94
C LEU A 65 2.53 11.89 18.65
N LEU A 66 1.49 11.53 17.89
CA LEU A 66 0.24 11.00 18.44
C LEU A 66 0.42 9.62 19.09
N ASP A 67 1.34 8.80 18.59
CA ASP A 67 1.72 7.51 19.18
C ASP A 67 2.58 7.68 20.45
N LEU A 68 3.37 8.75 20.54
CA LEU A 68 4.17 9.08 21.72
C LEU A 68 3.31 9.66 22.85
N HIS A 69 2.32 10.48 22.52
CA HIS A 69 1.51 11.20 23.50
C HIS A 69 0.84 10.33 24.59
N PRO A 70 0.15 9.20 24.29
CA PRO A 70 -0.43 8.35 25.33
C PRO A 70 0.65 7.72 26.24
N LYS A 71 1.82 7.39 25.70
CA LYS A 71 2.96 6.85 26.48
C LYS A 71 3.50 7.91 27.45
N ALA A 72 3.70 9.13 26.95
CA ALA A 72 4.12 10.26 27.77
C ALA A 72 3.06 10.61 28.83
N ALA A 73 1.77 10.56 28.48
CA ALA A 73 0.68 10.79 29.42
C ALA A 73 0.64 9.74 30.54
N ALA A 74 0.88 8.47 30.22
CA ALA A 74 0.93 7.40 31.21
C ALA A 74 2.11 7.54 32.17
N ALA A 75 3.25 8.05 31.69
CA ALA A 75 4.41 8.32 32.55
C ALA A 75 4.23 9.58 33.40
N ALA A 76 3.67 10.65 32.83
CA ALA A 76 3.48 11.93 33.49
C ALA A 76 2.28 11.97 34.46
N MET A 77 1.29 11.09 34.25
CA MET A 77 0.03 11.05 35.01
C MET A 77 -0.62 12.45 35.19
N PRO A 78 -0.92 13.17 34.09
CA PRO A 78 -1.52 14.48 34.17
C PRO A 78 -2.92 14.41 34.81
N PRO A 79 -3.47 15.52 35.31
CA PRO A 79 -4.83 15.54 35.84
C PRO A 79 -5.83 14.98 34.81
N VAL A 80 -6.49 13.87 35.15
CA VAL A 80 -7.36 13.10 34.25
C VAL A 80 -8.38 13.97 33.51
N GLY A 81 -9.02 14.91 34.21
CA GLY A 81 -9.98 15.83 33.59
C GLY A 81 -9.38 16.68 32.47
N LYS A 82 -8.13 17.15 32.63
CA LYS A 82 -7.43 17.92 31.60
C LYS A 82 -7.06 17.07 30.40
N LEU A 83 -6.67 15.82 30.62
CA LEU A 83 -6.36 14.89 29.54
C LEU A 83 -7.62 14.55 28.73
N VAL A 84 -8.74 14.27 29.41
CA VAL A 84 -10.05 14.04 28.78
C VAL A 84 -10.49 15.26 27.98
N ASP A 85 -10.40 16.47 28.54
CA ASP A 85 -10.77 17.70 27.85
C ASP A 85 -9.89 17.93 26.61
N TRP A 86 -8.58 17.65 26.70
CA TRP A 86 -7.69 17.73 25.54
C TRP A 86 -8.05 16.71 24.45
N MET A 87 -8.31 15.45 24.81
CA MET A 87 -8.68 14.41 23.83
C MET A 87 -9.99 14.75 23.10
N VAL A 88 -10.96 15.34 23.81
CA VAL A 88 -12.21 15.80 23.20
C VAL A 88 -11.94 16.98 22.27
N ALA A 89 -11.22 18.00 22.73
CA ALA A 89 -10.88 19.16 21.90
C ALA A 89 -10.09 18.77 20.64
N PHE A 90 -9.13 17.84 20.77
CA PHE A 90 -8.35 17.34 19.65
C PHE A 90 -9.22 16.73 18.55
N GLN A 91 -10.22 15.93 18.93
CA GLN A 91 -11.02 15.20 17.94
C GLN A 91 -12.22 15.99 17.38
N PHE A 92 -12.77 16.93 18.15
CA PHE A 92 -14.01 17.63 17.78
C PHE A 92 -13.83 19.10 17.45
N ASP A 93 -12.87 19.78 18.08
CA ASP A 93 -12.70 21.23 17.94
C ASP A 93 -11.54 21.60 16.99
N ASN A 94 -10.75 20.61 16.56
CA ASN A 94 -9.59 20.82 15.72
C ASN A 94 -9.97 20.89 14.23
N GLU A 95 -9.33 21.80 13.50
CA GLU A 95 -9.53 21.97 12.05
C GLU A 95 -8.91 20.82 11.24
N CYS A 96 -7.91 20.12 11.80
CA CYS A 96 -7.27 18.98 11.15
C CYS A 96 -8.04 17.70 11.44
N ASP A 97 -8.75 17.18 10.43
CA ASP A 97 -9.59 15.98 10.49
C ASP A 97 -8.89 14.72 9.97
N PHE A 98 -7.59 14.81 9.62
CA PHE A 98 -6.80 13.70 9.07
C PHE A 98 -6.42 12.64 10.11
N PHE A 99 -6.51 12.97 11.40
CA PHE A 99 -6.04 12.14 12.51
C PHE A 99 -7.15 11.91 13.53
N THR A 100 -7.12 10.73 14.15
CA THR A 100 -8.02 10.36 15.25
C THR A 100 -7.21 9.87 16.43
N LEU A 101 -7.79 9.89 17.62
CA LEU A 101 -7.16 9.31 18.81
C LEU A 101 -7.76 7.94 19.07
N ASP A 102 -6.93 6.95 19.38
CA ASP A 102 -7.41 5.68 19.90
C ASP A 102 -7.57 5.78 21.43
N PRO A 103 -8.79 5.77 22.00
CA PRO A 103 -8.96 5.81 23.45
C PRO A 103 -8.37 4.60 24.18
N VAL A 104 -8.17 3.45 23.50
CA VAL A 104 -7.62 2.23 24.13
C VAL A 104 -6.22 2.48 24.68
N VAL A 105 -5.35 3.13 23.91
CA VAL A 105 -3.95 3.38 24.31
C VAL A 105 -3.82 4.41 25.44
N TYR A 106 -4.87 5.17 25.74
CA TYR A 106 -4.92 6.11 26.87
C TYR A 106 -5.38 5.47 28.18
N LEU A 107 -5.83 4.21 28.18
CA LEU A 107 -6.27 3.51 29.40
C LEU A 107 -5.25 3.61 30.55
N PRO A 108 -3.92 3.44 30.35
CA PRO A 108 -2.96 3.54 31.44
C PRO A 108 -2.91 4.93 32.12
N ALA A 109 -3.15 6.00 31.37
CA ALA A 109 -3.14 7.37 31.89
C ALA A 109 -4.49 7.79 32.50
N LEU A 110 -5.60 7.31 31.93
CA LEU A 110 -6.95 7.69 32.33
C LEU A 110 -7.50 6.83 33.47
N GLY A 111 -7.19 5.54 33.47
CA GLY A 111 -7.88 4.52 34.26
C GLY A 111 -9.40 4.48 34.02
N GLU A 112 -10.09 3.66 34.80
CA GLU A 112 -11.55 3.48 34.69
C GLU A 112 -12.34 4.79 34.88
N LYS A 113 -11.90 5.63 35.82
CA LYS A 113 -12.57 6.91 36.10
C LYS A 113 -12.42 7.89 34.94
N GLY A 114 -11.23 7.99 34.34
CA GLY A 114 -11.00 8.83 33.17
C GLY A 114 -11.75 8.33 31.95
N MET A 115 -11.79 7.01 31.75
CA MET A 115 -12.55 6.41 30.66
C MET A 115 -14.06 6.66 30.80
N THR A 116 -14.59 6.56 32.02
CA THR A 116 -15.98 6.91 32.32
C THR A 116 -16.27 8.39 32.01
N ALA A 117 -15.37 9.30 32.42
CA ALA A 117 -15.50 10.72 32.12
C ALA A 117 -15.45 11.01 30.61
N TYR A 118 -14.58 10.31 29.88
CA TYR A 118 -14.48 10.43 28.43
C TYR A 118 -15.77 9.97 27.72
N ARG A 119 -16.33 8.82 28.10
CA ARG A 119 -17.63 8.35 27.59
C ARG A 119 -18.75 9.34 27.87
N ALA A 120 -18.78 9.93 29.05
CA ALA A 120 -19.78 10.94 29.40
C ALA A 120 -19.68 12.19 28.51
N LYS A 121 -18.46 12.64 28.15
CA LYS A 121 -18.25 13.75 27.21
C LYS A 121 -18.75 13.40 25.80
N LEU A 122 -18.46 12.20 25.30
CA LEU A 122 -18.95 11.73 23.99
C LEU A 122 -20.48 11.65 23.94
N ALA A 123 -21.12 11.16 25.01
CA ALA A 123 -22.57 11.13 25.13
C ALA A 123 -23.17 12.55 25.11
N GLY A 124 -22.61 13.48 25.88
CA GLY A 124 -23.06 14.88 25.87
C GLY A 124 -22.83 15.61 24.54
N ILE A 125 -21.85 15.20 23.73
CA ILE A 125 -21.73 15.67 22.34
C ILE A 125 -22.88 15.13 21.50
N THR A 126 -23.12 13.82 21.57
CA THR A 126 -24.18 13.14 20.80
C THR A 126 -25.57 13.74 21.07
N GLU A 127 -25.89 14.06 22.33
CA GLU A 127 -27.16 14.67 22.73
C GLU A 127 -27.40 16.07 22.13
N ARG A 128 -26.33 16.77 21.71
CA ARG A 128 -26.41 18.12 21.13
C ARG A 128 -26.48 18.12 19.60
N LEU A 129 -26.16 17.00 18.94
CA LEU A 129 -26.18 16.90 17.49
C LEU A 129 -27.62 16.74 16.98
N VAL A 130 -27.86 17.20 15.75
CA VAL A 130 -29.10 16.87 15.05
C VAL A 130 -29.22 15.36 14.85
N PRO A 131 -30.43 14.77 14.77
CA PRO A 131 -30.59 13.35 14.53
C PRO A 131 -29.75 12.85 13.36
N ARG A 132 -29.19 11.66 13.52
CA ARG A 132 -28.26 11.08 12.57
C ARG A 132 -28.89 11.03 11.16
N PRO A 133 -28.25 11.63 10.14
CA PRO A 133 -28.77 11.59 8.77
C PRO A 133 -28.76 10.16 8.22
N ALA A 134 -29.57 9.93 7.19
CA ALA A 134 -29.52 8.68 6.45
C ALA A 134 -28.12 8.46 5.85
N ALA A 135 -27.77 7.19 5.57
CA ALA A 135 -26.42 6.82 5.17
C ALA A 135 -25.93 7.52 3.89
N ASP A 136 -26.85 7.83 2.97
CA ASP A 136 -26.64 8.53 1.71
C ASP A 136 -26.46 10.05 1.86
N GLU A 137 -26.97 10.64 2.94
CA GLU A 137 -26.83 12.08 3.27
C GLU A 137 -25.70 12.35 4.28
N ARG A 138 -24.99 11.31 4.71
CA ARG A 138 -24.02 11.39 5.81
C ARG A 138 -22.91 12.41 5.55
N TRP A 139 -22.43 12.50 4.31
CA TRP A 139 -21.30 13.35 3.93
C TRP A 139 -21.70 14.79 3.58
N SER A 140 -23.00 15.07 3.40
CA SER A 140 -23.51 16.42 3.14
C SER A 140 -23.97 17.13 4.40
N SER A 141 -24.02 16.43 5.54
CA SER A 141 -24.37 17.02 6.84
C SER A 141 -23.25 17.93 7.38
N ALA A 142 -23.66 19.04 8.01
CA ALA A 142 -22.76 19.92 8.75
C ALA A 142 -22.05 19.22 9.92
N ASP A 143 -22.66 18.16 10.47
CA ASP A 143 -22.13 17.36 11.59
C ASP A 143 -21.44 16.07 11.12
N SER A 144 -21.09 15.96 9.83
CA SER A 144 -20.46 14.75 9.26
C SER A 144 -19.19 14.34 10.00
N HIS A 145 -18.31 15.29 10.32
CA HIS A 145 -17.10 15.07 11.13
C HIS A 145 -17.44 14.54 12.53
N HIS A 146 -18.40 15.17 13.22
CA HIS A 146 -18.82 14.74 14.56
C HIS A 146 -19.32 13.29 14.54
N TRP A 147 -20.15 12.92 13.56
CA TRP A 147 -20.64 11.55 13.41
C TRP A 147 -19.55 10.54 13.03
N PHE A 148 -18.57 10.94 12.24
CA PHE A 148 -17.40 10.12 11.95
C PHE A 148 -16.58 9.85 13.22
N THR A 149 -16.24 10.91 13.97
CA THR A 149 -15.47 10.81 15.21
C THR A 149 -16.21 10.00 16.28
N LEU A 150 -17.52 10.15 16.41
CA LEU A 150 -18.33 9.34 17.33
C LEU A 150 -18.34 7.85 16.95
N ASP A 151 -18.45 7.53 15.66
CA ASP A 151 -18.36 6.14 15.19
C ASP A 151 -16.98 5.53 15.47
N TRP A 152 -15.92 6.28 15.18
CA TRP A 152 -14.55 5.86 15.48
C TRP A 152 -14.38 5.55 16.97
N ASN A 153 -14.85 6.43 17.84
CA ASN A 153 -14.78 6.20 19.28
C ASN A 153 -15.64 5.00 19.72
N ALA A 154 -16.84 4.81 19.15
CA ALA A 154 -17.66 3.65 19.43
C ALA A 154 -16.97 2.33 19.04
N GLN A 155 -16.25 2.32 17.90
CA GLN A 155 -15.46 1.17 17.45
C GLN A 155 -14.34 0.84 18.45
N ARG A 156 -13.51 1.83 18.81
CA ARG A 156 -12.38 1.63 19.71
C ARG A 156 -12.80 1.33 21.16
N LEU A 157 -13.88 1.92 21.64
CA LEU A 157 -14.43 1.59 22.96
C LEU A 157 -15.00 0.17 23.02
N ALA A 158 -15.55 -0.36 21.94
CA ALA A 158 -15.97 -1.77 21.87
C ALA A 158 -14.76 -2.73 21.98
N VAL A 159 -13.63 -2.35 21.39
CA VAL A 159 -12.35 -3.07 21.54
C VAL A 159 -11.84 -3.01 22.98
N LEU A 160 -11.86 -1.82 23.59
CA LEU A 160 -11.50 -1.65 25.00
C LEU A 160 -12.33 -2.56 25.92
N ASP A 161 -13.64 -2.61 25.68
CA ASP A 161 -14.60 -3.40 26.45
C ASP A 161 -14.49 -4.91 26.13
N ARG A 162 -13.71 -5.28 25.11
CA ARG A 162 -13.59 -6.65 24.58
C ARG A 162 -14.95 -7.25 24.24
N ASP A 163 -15.90 -6.41 23.80
CA ASP A 163 -17.26 -6.79 23.47
C ASP A 163 -17.35 -7.18 21.99
N VAL A 164 -17.31 -8.49 21.73
CA VAL A 164 -17.39 -9.09 20.38
C VAL A 164 -18.62 -8.61 19.62
N GLU A 165 -19.79 -8.55 20.26
CA GLU A 165 -21.04 -8.16 19.60
C GLU A 165 -21.04 -6.67 19.26
N ALA A 166 -20.49 -5.82 20.14
CA ALA A 166 -20.30 -4.41 19.85
C ALA A 166 -19.28 -4.17 18.74
N ILE A 167 -18.18 -4.94 18.70
CA ILE A 167 -17.19 -4.87 17.62
C ILE A 167 -17.86 -5.18 16.29
N ILE A 168 -18.55 -6.33 16.18
CA ILE A 168 -19.24 -6.72 14.95
C ILE A 168 -20.24 -5.65 14.52
N ARG A 169 -21.07 -5.16 15.44
CA ARG A 169 -22.09 -4.13 15.15
C ARG A 169 -21.49 -2.82 14.63
N THR A 170 -20.37 -2.37 15.19
CA THR A 170 -19.76 -1.06 14.88
C THR A 170 -18.82 -1.07 13.67
N HIS A 171 -18.19 -2.21 13.37
CA HIS A 171 -17.20 -2.32 12.29
C HIS A 171 -17.82 -2.75 10.97
N VAL A 172 -18.62 -3.82 10.94
CA VAL A 172 -19.13 -4.37 9.67
C VAL A 172 -20.26 -3.53 9.03
N ARG A 173 -20.91 -2.66 9.82
CA ARG A 173 -21.96 -1.73 9.38
C ARG A 173 -23.03 -2.41 8.50
N ASP A 174 -23.23 -1.95 7.25
CA ASP A 174 -24.24 -2.50 6.34
C ASP A 174 -23.75 -3.70 5.50
N ARG A 175 -22.51 -4.17 5.76
CA ARG A 175 -21.89 -5.35 5.14
C ARG A 175 -21.72 -5.26 3.62
N LYS A 176 -21.70 -4.07 3.03
CA LYS A 176 -21.49 -3.91 1.58
C LYS A 176 -20.05 -3.63 1.16
N VAL A 177 -19.14 -3.44 2.12
CA VAL A 177 -17.75 -3.05 1.86
C VAL A 177 -16.81 -4.10 2.41
N ALA A 178 -15.98 -4.70 1.54
CA ALA A 178 -15.01 -5.73 1.93
C ALA A 178 -14.06 -5.26 3.04
N ARG A 179 -13.62 -3.99 2.99
CA ARG A 179 -12.74 -3.41 4.02
C ARG A 179 -13.35 -3.49 5.43
N TRP A 180 -14.67 -3.36 5.58
CA TRP A 180 -15.31 -3.42 6.89
C TRP A 180 -15.26 -4.81 7.54
N PHE A 181 -15.17 -5.87 6.74
CA PHE A 181 -14.93 -7.22 7.25
C PHE A 181 -13.49 -7.35 7.76
N VAL A 182 -12.53 -6.74 7.08
CA VAL A 182 -11.13 -6.66 7.54
C VAL A 182 -11.02 -5.83 8.81
N ASP A 183 -11.64 -4.65 8.87
CA ASP A 183 -11.65 -3.81 10.08
C ASP A 183 -12.26 -4.57 11.28
N THR A 184 -13.31 -5.36 11.03
CA THR A 184 -13.92 -6.22 12.05
C THR A 184 -12.95 -7.31 12.52
N ALA A 185 -12.25 -7.95 11.58
CA ALA A 185 -11.28 -8.99 11.89
C ALA A 185 -10.05 -8.45 12.65
N GLU A 186 -9.54 -7.28 12.27
CA GLU A 186 -8.45 -6.57 12.97
C GLU A 186 -8.84 -6.27 14.43
N ALA A 187 -10.05 -5.74 14.66
CA ALA A 187 -10.55 -5.46 16.01
C ALA A 187 -10.73 -6.73 16.86
N LEU A 188 -11.19 -7.84 16.26
CA LEU A 188 -11.30 -9.13 16.96
C LEU A 188 -9.93 -9.74 17.28
N ALA A 189 -8.98 -9.63 16.35
CA ALA A 189 -7.61 -10.10 16.57
C ALA A 189 -6.93 -9.31 17.71
N GLU A 190 -7.17 -8.00 17.81
CA GLU A 190 -6.62 -7.16 18.89
C GLU A 190 -7.06 -7.63 20.28
N ILE A 191 -8.31 -8.11 20.41
CA ILE A 191 -8.79 -8.68 21.68
C ILE A 191 -8.45 -10.16 21.83
N GLY A 192 -7.74 -10.78 20.88
CA GLY A 192 -7.30 -12.18 20.93
C GLY A 192 -8.36 -13.19 20.46
N GLU A 193 -9.47 -12.73 19.86
CA GLU A 193 -10.51 -13.58 19.31
C GLU A 193 -10.15 -14.06 17.89
N PHE A 194 -8.99 -14.71 17.76
CA PHE A 194 -8.39 -15.07 16.47
C PHE A 194 -9.26 -16.01 15.62
N ALA A 195 -10.03 -16.89 16.25
CA ALA A 195 -10.95 -17.76 15.53
C ALA A 195 -12.01 -16.95 14.76
N LEU A 196 -12.62 -15.96 15.43
CA LEU A 196 -13.59 -15.06 14.81
C LEU A 196 -12.92 -14.13 13.80
N ALA A 197 -11.72 -13.62 14.11
CA ALA A 197 -10.96 -12.79 13.19
C ALA A 197 -10.70 -13.51 11.85
N ILE A 198 -10.28 -14.79 11.89
CA ILE A 198 -10.08 -15.63 10.70
C ILE A 198 -11.39 -15.76 9.90
N ASP A 199 -12.50 -16.07 10.57
CA ASP A 199 -13.80 -16.26 9.91
C ASP A 199 -14.33 -14.96 9.27
N TRP A 200 -14.13 -13.81 9.92
CA TRP A 200 -14.52 -12.51 9.37
C TRP A 200 -13.62 -12.08 8.22
N ALA A 201 -12.30 -12.28 8.32
CA ALA A 201 -11.36 -11.99 7.24
C ALA A 201 -11.65 -12.83 5.99
N ARG A 202 -11.97 -14.12 6.16
CA ARG A 202 -12.34 -15.02 5.05
C ARG A 202 -13.56 -14.50 4.27
N GLN A 203 -14.58 -14.01 4.94
CA GLN A 203 -15.82 -13.52 4.29
C GLN A 203 -15.58 -12.34 3.35
N ALA A 204 -14.54 -11.54 3.60
CA ALA A 204 -14.20 -10.42 2.72
C ALA A 204 -13.81 -10.87 1.30
N VAL A 205 -13.40 -12.14 1.13
CA VAL A 205 -13.02 -12.73 -0.15
C VAL A 205 -14.22 -12.91 -1.10
N ASP A 206 -15.45 -12.80 -0.60
CA ASP A 206 -16.68 -12.97 -1.40
C ASP A 206 -17.09 -11.74 -2.22
N PHE A 207 -16.46 -10.58 -2.03
CA PHE A 207 -16.83 -9.32 -2.69
C PHE A 207 -16.24 -9.15 -4.12
N GLY A 208 -15.48 -10.13 -4.63
CA GLY A 208 -14.90 -10.12 -5.97
C GLY A 208 -13.46 -9.56 -6.05
N PRO A 209 -12.77 -9.62 -7.20
CA PRO A 209 -11.30 -9.42 -7.34
C PRO A 209 -10.79 -7.98 -7.21
N GLY A 210 -11.50 -7.09 -6.51
CA GLY A 210 -11.02 -5.73 -6.25
C GLY A 210 -9.77 -5.72 -5.38
N HIS A 211 -8.97 -4.66 -5.46
CA HIS A 211 -7.77 -4.48 -4.63
C HIS A 211 -8.06 -4.71 -3.13
N GLN A 212 -9.20 -4.21 -2.64
CA GLN A 212 -9.62 -4.40 -1.25
C GLN A 212 -9.81 -5.87 -0.86
N SER A 213 -10.35 -6.71 -1.75
CA SER A 213 -10.57 -8.13 -1.47
C SER A 213 -9.28 -8.94 -1.56
N LEU A 214 -8.31 -8.51 -2.39
CA LEU A 214 -6.97 -9.10 -2.42
C LEU A 214 -6.24 -8.82 -1.11
N THR A 215 -6.23 -7.56 -0.65
CA THR A 215 -5.68 -7.19 0.67
C THR A 215 -6.37 -7.96 1.80
N ALA A 216 -7.69 -8.14 1.71
CA ALA A 216 -8.43 -8.93 2.69
C ALA A 216 -8.04 -10.42 2.68
N GLY A 217 -7.86 -11.01 1.49
CA GLY A 217 -7.37 -12.37 1.35
C GLY A 217 -5.95 -12.54 1.89
N GLU A 218 -5.07 -11.55 1.69
CA GLU A 218 -3.74 -11.54 2.29
C GLU A 218 -3.81 -11.50 3.82
N TYR A 219 -4.62 -10.62 4.39
CA TYR A 219 -4.82 -10.54 5.84
C TYR A 219 -5.37 -11.84 6.43
N TRP A 220 -6.35 -12.47 5.77
CA TRP A 220 -6.85 -13.79 6.16
C TRP A 220 -5.73 -14.83 6.20
N CYS A 221 -4.88 -14.89 5.17
CA CYS A 221 -3.74 -15.81 5.16
C CYS A 221 -2.68 -15.47 6.21
N THR A 222 -2.47 -14.20 6.56
CA THR A 222 -1.57 -13.82 7.67
C THR A 222 -2.08 -14.39 9.00
N LEU A 223 -3.38 -14.21 9.30
CA LEU A 223 -3.98 -14.80 10.50
C LEU A 223 -3.88 -16.34 10.53
N LEU A 224 -4.07 -16.99 9.38
CA LEU A 224 -3.88 -18.44 9.27
C LEU A 224 -2.43 -18.84 9.52
N ALA A 225 -1.45 -18.15 8.95
CA ALA A 225 -0.04 -18.46 9.15
C ALA A 225 0.35 -18.42 10.64
N GLU A 226 -0.17 -17.44 11.37
CA GLU A 226 0.15 -17.22 12.79
C GLU A 226 -0.61 -18.15 13.73
N HIS A 227 -1.90 -18.38 13.48
CA HIS A 227 -2.77 -19.04 14.45
C HIS A 227 -3.28 -20.42 14.02
N ARG A 228 -3.29 -20.72 12.71
CA ARG A 228 -3.77 -22.00 12.13
C ARG A 228 -2.96 -22.41 10.88
N PRO A 229 -1.64 -22.61 10.97
CA PRO A 229 -0.78 -22.80 9.80
C PRO A 229 -1.16 -24.02 8.95
N GLY A 230 -1.79 -25.04 9.54
CA GLY A 230 -2.30 -26.21 8.81
C GLY A 230 -3.42 -25.91 7.82
N GLU A 231 -4.12 -24.78 7.95
CA GLU A 231 -5.19 -24.34 7.04
C GLU A 231 -4.68 -23.38 5.94
N LEU A 232 -3.46 -22.84 6.08
CA LEU A 232 -2.91 -21.80 5.20
C LEU A 232 -2.84 -22.25 3.74
N LEU A 233 -2.29 -23.44 3.47
CA LEU A 233 -2.10 -23.92 2.10
C LEU A 233 -3.45 -24.08 1.36
N ALA A 234 -4.47 -24.57 2.07
CA ALA A 234 -5.82 -24.69 1.52
C ALA A 234 -6.41 -23.31 1.19
N ALA A 235 -6.20 -22.30 2.05
CA ALA A 235 -6.64 -20.94 1.80
C ALA A 235 -5.90 -20.27 0.62
N ARG A 236 -4.58 -20.47 0.51
CA ARG A 236 -3.80 -19.98 -0.65
C ARG A 236 -4.29 -20.57 -1.96
N LEU A 237 -4.60 -21.87 -1.95
CA LEU A 237 -5.15 -22.56 -3.09
C LEU A 237 -6.54 -22.00 -3.46
N ASP A 238 -7.41 -21.75 -2.47
CA ASP A 238 -8.73 -21.14 -2.71
C ASP A 238 -8.61 -19.74 -3.34
N LEU A 239 -7.75 -18.88 -2.79
CA LEU A 239 -7.50 -17.54 -3.34
C LEU A 239 -6.95 -17.59 -4.77
N PHE A 240 -5.98 -18.46 -5.05
CA PHE A 240 -5.47 -18.64 -6.41
C PHE A 240 -6.56 -19.15 -7.35
N ARG A 241 -7.39 -20.10 -6.90
CA ARG A 241 -8.45 -20.66 -7.73
C ARG A 241 -9.52 -19.64 -8.06
N ARG A 242 -9.83 -18.76 -7.10
CA ARG A 242 -10.82 -17.71 -7.27
C ARG A 242 -10.30 -16.57 -8.15
N TRP A 243 -9.04 -16.17 -7.95
CA TRP A 243 -8.40 -15.07 -8.67
C TRP A 243 -7.01 -15.47 -9.16
N PRO A 244 -6.92 -16.22 -10.27
CA PRO A 244 -5.64 -16.63 -10.82
C PRO A 244 -4.83 -15.42 -11.28
N SER A 245 -3.67 -15.20 -10.66
CA SER A 245 -2.71 -14.17 -11.05
C SER A 245 -1.30 -14.62 -10.70
N SER A 246 -0.31 -13.89 -11.22
CA SER A 246 1.10 -14.11 -10.84
C SER A 246 1.32 -13.96 -9.34
N SER A 247 0.62 -13.04 -8.66
CA SER A 247 0.76 -12.82 -7.22
C SER A 247 0.09 -13.91 -6.37
N THR A 248 -1.12 -14.35 -6.71
CA THR A 248 -1.79 -15.43 -5.95
C THR A 248 -1.08 -16.77 -6.18
N ALA A 249 -0.53 -17.00 -7.38
CA ALA A 249 0.34 -18.14 -7.66
C ALA A 249 1.66 -18.08 -6.88
N ALA A 250 2.29 -16.90 -6.77
CA ALA A 250 3.51 -16.70 -5.98
C ALA A 250 3.31 -17.04 -4.51
N HIS A 251 2.19 -16.59 -3.92
CA HIS A 251 1.84 -16.90 -2.54
C HIS A 251 1.59 -18.40 -2.33
N LEU A 252 0.88 -19.05 -3.25
CA LEU A 252 0.68 -20.50 -3.21
C LEU A 252 2.00 -21.25 -3.35
N TYR A 253 2.87 -20.85 -4.30
CA TYR A 253 4.19 -21.46 -4.49
C TYR A 253 5.04 -21.39 -3.23
N ARG A 254 5.11 -20.20 -2.61
CA ARG A 254 5.87 -19.98 -1.37
C ARG A 254 5.37 -20.88 -0.24
N ASP A 255 4.05 -20.91 -0.02
CA ASP A 255 3.46 -21.60 1.14
C ASP A 255 3.27 -23.11 0.91
N ALA A 256 3.33 -23.58 -0.35
CA ALA A 256 3.31 -25.01 -0.67
C ALA A 256 4.63 -25.72 -0.36
N GLY A 257 5.77 -25.03 -0.47
CA GLY A 257 7.09 -25.61 -0.22
C GLY A 257 7.29 -26.94 -0.96
N ASP A 258 7.59 -28.01 -0.21
CA ASP A 258 7.80 -29.36 -0.75
C ASP A 258 6.57 -29.96 -1.44
N ALA A 259 5.36 -29.47 -1.14
CA ALA A 259 4.12 -29.90 -1.80
C ALA A 259 3.87 -29.21 -3.14
N TRP A 260 4.71 -28.25 -3.56
CA TRP A 260 4.55 -27.54 -4.84
C TRP A 260 4.36 -28.46 -6.07
N PRO A 261 5.07 -29.59 -6.22
CA PRO A 261 4.88 -30.48 -7.38
C PRO A 261 3.42 -30.91 -7.61
N ASP A 262 2.62 -31.03 -6.55
CA ASP A 262 1.21 -31.44 -6.64
C ASP A 262 0.32 -30.34 -7.24
N TYR A 263 0.72 -29.07 -7.09
CA TYR A 263 -0.04 -27.90 -7.56
C TYR A 263 0.48 -27.31 -8.88
N ARG A 264 1.73 -27.60 -9.25
CA ARG A 264 2.40 -27.03 -10.41
C ARG A 264 1.57 -27.14 -11.69
N GLY A 265 0.97 -28.32 -11.95
CA GLY A 265 0.15 -28.56 -13.13
C GLY A 265 -1.11 -27.69 -13.17
N GLU A 266 -1.84 -27.62 -12.05
CA GLU A 266 -3.03 -26.77 -11.95
C GLU A 266 -2.69 -25.28 -12.14
N VAL A 267 -1.62 -24.81 -11.48
CA VAL A 267 -1.21 -23.40 -11.57
C VAL A 267 -0.80 -23.03 -12.98
N THR A 268 0.03 -23.86 -13.62
CA THR A 268 0.49 -23.64 -14.99
C THR A 268 -0.69 -23.56 -15.96
N ASN A 269 -1.64 -24.50 -15.85
CA ASN A 269 -2.80 -24.55 -16.75
C ASN A 269 -3.74 -23.35 -16.54
N ARG A 270 -4.00 -22.94 -15.30
CA ARG A 270 -4.87 -21.78 -15.02
C ARG A 270 -4.23 -20.47 -15.46
N LEU A 271 -2.92 -20.29 -15.21
CA LEU A 271 -2.22 -19.07 -15.63
C LEU A 271 -2.06 -18.96 -17.15
N ALA A 272 -2.13 -20.07 -17.90
CA ALA A 272 -2.03 -20.04 -19.37
C ALA A 272 -3.09 -19.13 -20.03
N SER A 273 -4.24 -18.92 -19.38
CA SER A 273 -5.26 -17.96 -19.85
C SER A 273 -4.86 -16.48 -19.70
N SER A 274 -3.82 -16.18 -18.92
CA SER A 274 -3.20 -14.86 -18.80
C SER A 274 -1.69 -14.98 -19.08
N PRO A 275 -1.26 -14.86 -20.36
CA PRO A 275 0.15 -14.98 -20.74
C PRO A 275 1.07 -14.09 -19.89
N ARG A 276 0.60 -12.88 -19.57
CA ARG A 276 1.30 -11.94 -18.69
C ARG A 276 1.58 -12.54 -17.32
N ASP A 277 0.56 -13.09 -16.66
CA ASP A 277 0.72 -13.67 -15.32
C ASP A 277 1.54 -14.96 -15.32
N ALA A 278 1.37 -15.81 -16.34
CA ALA A 278 2.20 -17.01 -16.50
C ALA A 278 3.70 -16.66 -16.59
N VAL A 279 4.04 -15.68 -17.44
CA VAL A 279 5.42 -15.23 -17.63
C VAL A 279 5.97 -14.55 -16.38
N LEU A 280 5.20 -13.67 -15.73
CA LEU A 280 5.62 -12.99 -14.50
C LEU A 280 5.81 -13.99 -13.35
N PHE A 281 4.95 -14.99 -13.22
CA PHE A 281 5.11 -16.04 -12.22
C PHE A 281 6.39 -16.86 -12.45
N ALA A 282 6.63 -17.31 -13.69
CA ALA A 282 7.85 -18.03 -14.03
C ALA A 282 9.11 -17.19 -13.78
N LEU A 283 9.09 -15.91 -14.18
CA LEU A 283 10.22 -15.00 -14.07
C LEU A 283 10.53 -14.61 -12.61
N LEU A 284 9.51 -14.24 -11.84
CA LEU A 284 9.69 -13.60 -10.53
C LEU A 284 9.60 -14.59 -9.36
N SER A 285 8.78 -15.63 -9.48
CA SER A 285 8.52 -16.58 -8.39
C SER A 285 9.32 -17.87 -8.56
N LEU A 286 9.24 -18.49 -9.73
CA LEU A 286 10.04 -19.69 -10.02
C LEU A 286 11.51 -19.34 -10.31
N GLN A 287 11.77 -18.08 -10.68
CA GLN A 287 13.09 -17.60 -11.10
C GLN A 287 13.68 -18.42 -12.27
N ASP A 288 12.80 -18.97 -13.10
CA ASP A 288 13.16 -19.79 -14.26
C ASP A 288 13.06 -18.93 -15.52
N VAL A 289 14.18 -18.28 -15.83
CA VAL A 289 14.31 -17.34 -16.96
C VAL A 289 14.12 -18.04 -18.32
N PRO A 290 14.74 -19.20 -18.59
CA PRO A 290 14.46 -19.97 -19.81
C PRO A 290 12.99 -20.35 -19.97
N TYR A 291 12.35 -20.84 -18.90
CA TYR A 291 10.94 -21.22 -18.96
C TYR A 291 10.02 -20.00 -19.17
N ALA A 292 10.30 -18.87 -18.51
CA ALA A 292 9.55 -17.63 -18.73
C ALA A 292 9.65 -17.15 -20.19
N TRP A 293 10.82 -17.31 -20.82
CA TRP A 293 11.03 -17.00 -22.24
C TRP A 293 10.25 -17.93 -23.16
N GLU A 294 10.27 -19.23 -22.91
CA GLU A 294 9.48 -20.22 -23.66
C GLU A 294 7.98 -19.93 -23.55
N LEU A 295 7.49 -19.65 -22.33
CA LEU A 295 6.09 -19.31 -22.09
C LEU A 295 5.69 -18.03 -22.83
N ALA A 296 6.53 -17.00 -22.85
CA ALA A 296 6.24 -15.75 -23.53
C ALA A 296 6.00 -15.94 -25.04
N HIS A 297 6.72 -16.89 -25.67
CA HIS A 297 6.51 -17.26 -27.07
C HIS A 297 5.30 -18.18 -27.23
N THR A 298 5.22 -19.25 -26.43
CA THR A 298 4.18 -20.29 -26.54
C THR A 298 2.77 -19.74 -26.28
N LEU A 299 2.65 -18.83 -25.32
CA LEU A 299 1.40 -18.18 -24.95
C LEU A 299 1.15 -16.86 -25.69
N LEU A 300 2.01 -16.52 -26.66
CA LEU A 300 1.88 -15.32 -27.49
C LEU A 300 1.73 -14.04 -26.66
N LEU A 301 2.64 -13.81 -25.71
CA LEU A 301 2.61 -12.63 -24.85
C LEU A 301 2.59 -11.34 -25.68
N GLU A 302 1.62 -10.46 -25.41
CA GLU A 302 1.52 -9.15 -26.08
C GLU A 302 1.96 -7.97 -25.22
N ASP A 303 2.08 -8.14 -23.89
CA ASP A 303 2.38 -7.06 -22.96
C ASP A 303 3.84 -6.59 -23.06
N ASP A 304 4.05 -5.39 -23.59
CA ASP A 304 5.38 -4.81 -23.82
C ASP A 304 6.14 -4.56 -22.51
N GLY A 305 5.43 -4.26 -21.42
CA GLY A 305 6.03 -4.07 -20.10
C GLY A 305 6.72 -5.36 -19.63
N THR A 306 5.99 -6.46 -19.67
CA THR A 306 6.51 -7.79 -19.30
C THR A 306 7.64 -8.25 -20.22
N TRP A 307 7.52 -8.02 -21.54
CA TRP A 307 8.64 -8.27 -22.47
C TRP A 307 9.87 -7.44 -22.14
N GLY A 308 9.68 -6.18 -21.76
CA GLY A 308 10.75 -5.28 -21.36
C GLY A 308 11.53 -5.82 -20.14
N GLU A 309 10.83 -6.33 -19.12
CA GLU A 309 11.50 -6.96 -17.97
C GLU A 309 12.16 -8.29 -18.32
N LEU A 310 11.47 -9.14 -19.09
CA LEU A 310 11.99 -10.44 -19.51
C LEU A 310 13.27 -10.31 -20.33
N VAL A 311 13.33 -9.40 -21.31
CA VAL A 311 14.53 -9.16 -22.13
C VAL A 311 15.73 -8.74 -21.28
N LYS A 312 15.54 -7.86 -20.29
CA LYS A 312 16.65 -7.42 -19.42
C LYS A 312 17.32 -8.58 -18.68
N VAL A 313 16.56 -9.63 -18.37
CA VAL A 313 17.08 -10.79 -17.65
C VAL A 313 17.58 -11.86 -18.63
N TYR A 314 16.82 -12.12 -19.70
CA TYR A 314 17.12 -13.16 -20.69
C TYR A 314 18.36 -12.86 -21.55
N GLU A 315 18.73 -11.60 -21.74
CA GLU A 315 19.95 -11.24 -22.49
C GLU A 315 21.23 -11.82 -21.88
N LYS A 316 21.22 -12.18 -20.59
CA LYS A 316 22.33 -12.85 -19.92
C LYS A 316 22.42 -14.35 -20.26
N VAL A 317 21.31 -14.92 -20.73
CA VAL A 317 21.20 -16.31 -21.17
C VAL A 317 21.56 -16.41 -22.64
N ASP A 318 20.90 -15.61 -23.48
CA ASP A 318 21.17 -15.52 -24.92
C ASP A 318 21.03 -14.05 -25.39
N PRO A 319 22.17 -13.35 -25.56
CA PRO A 319 22.21 -11.95 -26.01
C PRO A 319 21.60 -11.70 -27.40
N LEU A 320 21.66 -12.68 -28.30
CA LEU A 320 21.22 -12.49 -29.69
C LEU A 320 19.72 -12.81 -29.84
N ALA A 321 19.21 -13.79 -29.09
CA ALA A 321 17.79 -14.14 -29.10
C ALA A 321 16.86 -12.98 -28.69
N VAL A 322 17.34 -11.98 -27.95
CA VAL A 322 16.52 -10.82 -27.56
C VAL A 322 16.38 -9.75 -28.66
N LEU A 323 17.20 -9.79 -29.71
CA LEU A 323 17.21 -8.76 -30.76
C LEU A 323 15.85 -8.62 -31.48
N PRO A 324 15.14 -9.68 -31.89
CA PRO A 324 13.83 -9.55 -32.52
C PRO A 324 12.76 -8.93 -31.60
N VAL A 325 12.82 -9.24 -30.29
CA VAL A 325 11.90 -8.67 -29.30
C VAL A 325 12.21 -7.19 -29.08
N LEU A 326 13.48 -6.82 -28.96
CA LEU A 326 13.91 -5.42 -28.85
C LEU A 326 13.48 -4.60 -30.07
N ASN A 327 13.61 -5.15 -31.29
CA ASN A 327 13.10 -4.54 -32.52
C ASN A 327 11.60 -4.24 -32.39
N ARG A 328 10.78 -5.26 -32.08
CA ARG A 328 9.32 -5.09 -31.90
C ARG A 328 8.99 -4.01 -30.85
N LEU A 329 9.69 -4.01 -29.73
CA LEU A 329 9.49 -3.01 -28.66
C LEU A 329 9.89 -1.59 -29.11
N VAL A 330 10.90 -1.43 -29.96
CA VAL A 330 11.24 -0.15 -30.57
C VAL A 330 10.12 0.30 -31.51
N MET A 331 9.64 -0.58 -32.37
CA MET A 331 8.58 -0.27 -33.33
C MET A 331 7.30 0.19 -32.63
N ARG A 332 6.88 -0.51 -31.57
CA ARG A 332 5.71 -0.13 -30.77
C ARG A 332 5.92 1.20 -30.04
N GLU A 333 7.11 1.45 -29.49
CA GLU A 333 7.43 2.71 -28.83
C GLU A 333 7.35 3.92 -29.78
N LEU A 334 7.69 3.73 -31.07
CA LEU A 334 7.71 4.81 -32.07
C LEU A 334 6.35 5.13 -32.70
N VAL A 335 5.31 4.34 -32.39
CA VAL A 335 3.92 4.65 -32.75
C VAL A 335 3.50 5.97 -32.10
N GLU A 336 3.81 6.13 -30.81
CA GLU A 336 3.52 7.35 -30.06
C GLU A 336 4.57 8.44 -30.31
N THR A 337 4.10 9.69 -30.36
CA THR A 337 4.99 10.85 -30.51
C THR A 337 5.33 11.45 -29.17
N GLY A 338 6.62 11.66 -28.89
CA GLY A 338 7.02 12.31 -27.65
C GLY A 338 8.49 12.10 -27.32
N ALA A 339 9.06 13.07 -26.61
CA ALA A 339 10.46 13.02 -26.18
C ALA A 339 10.82 11.73 -25.43
N GLN A 340 9.90 11.31 -24.56
CA GLN A 340 10.11 10.17 -23.68
C GLN A 340 10.17 8.87 -24.47
N HIS A 341 9.21 8.66 -25.37
CA HIS A 341 9.17 7.51 -26.28
C HIS A 341 10.42 7.44 -27.15
N TYR A 342 10.87 8.57 -27.72
CA TYR A 342 12.08 8.63 -28.53
C TYR A 342 13.34 8.27 -27.75
N LYS A 343 13.45 8.74 -26.49
CA LYS A 343 14.56 8.36 -25.60
C LYS A 343 14.54 6.89 -25.21
N ILE A 344 13.37 6.28 -25.05
CA ILE A 344 13.24 4.85 -24.76
C ILE A 344 13.67 4.04 -25.99
N ALA A 345 13.17 4.39 -27.17
CA ALA A 345 13.54 3.75 -28.44
C ALA A 345 15.05 3.84 -28.72
N ALA A 346 15.64 5.04 -28.59
CA ALA A 346 17.08 5.23 -28.80
C ALA A 346 17.94 4.38 -27.84
N ARG A 347 17.52 4.25 -26.57
CA ARG A 347 18.19 3.37 -25.59
C ARG A 347 18.11 1.90 -25.99
N ARG A 348 16.95 1.43 -26.47
CA ARG A 348 16.77 0.05 -26.94
C ARG A 348 17.61 -0.23 -28.19
N LEU A 349 17.62 0.68 -29.17
CA LEU A 349 18.45 0.56 -30.38
C LEU A 349 19.95 0.53 -30.08
N LYS A 350 20.42 1.41 -29.19
CA LYS A 350 21.80 1.38 -28.71
C LYS A 350 22.15 0.03 -28.09
N LYS A 351 21.23 -0.52 -27.29
CA LYS A 351 21.39 -1.86 -26.71
C LYS A 351 21.47 -2.93 -27.78
N MET A 352 20.59 -2.92 -28.78
CA MET A 352 20.64 -3.86 -29.91
C MET A 352 22.00 -3.82 -30.61
N ARG A 353 22.51 -2.62 -30.93
CA ARG A 353 23.84 -2.45 -31.55
C ARG A 353 24.95 -3.02 -30.68
N THR A 354 24.91 -2.80 -29.36
CA THR A 354 25.88 -3.40 -28.43
C THR A 354 25.81 -4.93 -28.41
N LEU A 355 24.60 -5.52 -28.38
CA LEU A 355 24.43 -6.97 -28.30
C LEU A 355 24.81 -7.66 -29.61
N ALA A 356 24.57 -7.03 -30.76
CA ALA A 356 24.84 -7.58 -32.08
C ALA A 356 26.30 -7.41 -32.54
N ALA A 357 27.10 -6.58 -31.87
CA ALA A 357 28.48 -6.28 -32.27
C ALA A 357 29.34 -7.56 -32.34
N GLY A 358 30.01 -7.78 -33.48
CA GLY A 358 30.82 -8.96 -33.74
C GLY A 358 30.03 -10.23 -34.05
N SER A 359 28.70 -10.15 -34.18
CA SER A 359 27.82 -11.26 -34.56
C SER A 359 27.34 -11.16 -36.01
N GLU A 360 26.71 -12.21 -36.52
CA GLU A 360 26.07 -12.21 -37.84
C GLU A 360 24.90 -11.22 -37.97
N HIS A 361 24.34 -10.74 -36.85
CA HIS A 361 23.24 -9.77 -36.82
C HIS A 361 23.71 -8.30 -36.82
N GLU A 362 25.01 -8.01 -36.77
CA GLU A 362 25.53 -6.63 -36.68
C GLU A 362 25.03 -5.77 -37.84
N ALA A 363 25.19 -6.27 -39.08
CA ALA A 363 24.77 -5.57 -40.29
C ALA A 363 23.24 -5.39 -40.37
N GLU A 364 22.47 -6.37 -39.88
CA GLU A 364 21.01 -6.30 -39.84
C GLU A 364 20.52 -5.20 -38.89
N VAL A 365 21.11 -5.12 -37.69
CA VAL A 365 20.76 -4.09 -36.70
C VAL A 365 21.12 -2.69 -37.20
N ASP A 366 22.29 -2.53 -37.84
CA ASP A 366 22.69 -1.24 -38.41
C ASP A 366 21.79 -0.82 -39.57
N TRP A 367 21.41 -1.77 -40.43
CA TRP A 367 20.43 -1.51 -41.49
C TRP A 367 19.07 -1.08 -40.92
N PHE A 368 18.58 -1.77 -39.88
CA PHE A 368 17.33 -1.42 -39.22
C PHE A 368 17.36 -0.01 -38.61
N ILE A 369 18.47 0.38 -37.97
CA ILE A 369 18.65 1.74 -37.45
C ILE A 369 18.61 2.77 -38.60
N ALA A 370 19.30 2.51 -39.71
CA ALA A 370 19.33 3.40 -40.86
C ALA A 370 17.94 3.54 -41.51
N GLU A 371 17.19 2.43 -41.65
CA GLU A 371 15.82 2.44 -42.15
C GLU A 371 14.90 3.28 -41.26
N LEU A 372 14.95 3.08 -39.94
CA LEU A 372 14.17 3.88 -38.99
C LEU A 372 14.46 5.37 -39.11
N ARG A 373 15.71 5.76 -39.36
CA ARG A 373 16.08 7.17 -39.58
C ARG A 373 15.46 7.73 -40.85
N GLU A 374 15.52 7.01 -41.96
CA GLU A 374 14.95 7.48 -43.23
C GLU A 374 13.42 7.56 -43.16
N THR A 375 12.75 6.52 -42.65
CA THR A 375 11.29 6.52 -42.49
C THR A 375 10.82 7.66 -41.59
N ASN A 376 11.60 8.02 -40.56
CA ASN A 376 11.28 9.08 -39.61
C ASN A 376 12.06 10.38 -39.81
N ARG A 377 12.56 10.65 -41.03
CA ARG A 377 13.37 11.86 -41.33
C ARG A 377 12.67 13.18 -41.00
N ARG A 378 11.33 13.19 -41.01
CA ARG A 378 10.50 14.37 -40.70
C ARG A 378 10.25 14.58 -39.19
N ARG A 379 10.84 13.75 -38.32
CA ARG A 379 10.71 13.87 -36.85
C ARG A 379 12.04 14.39 -36.25
N PRO A 380 12.33 15.70 -36.27
CA PRO A 380 13.64 16.24 -35.90
C PRO A 380 14.05 15.90 -34.46
N ARG A 381 13.08 15.85 -33.53
CA ARG A 381 13.35 15.47 -32.15
C ARG A 381 13.80 14.00 -32.01
N LEU A 382 13.27 13.09 -32.83
CA LEU A 382 13.70 11.68 -32.84
C LEU A 382 15.14 11.57 -33.36
N GLN A 383 15.46 12.27 -34.45
CA GLN A 383 16.81 12.31 -35.03
C GLN A 383 17.84 12.78 -33.99
N GLN A 384 17.51 13.85 -33.24
CA GLN A 384 18.36 14.35 -32.16
C GLN A 384 18.61 13.32 -31.05
N GLU A 385 17.60 12.54 -30.64
CA GLU A 385 17.80 11.51 -29.61
C GLU A 385 18.61 10.32 -30.16
N PHE A 386 18.49 9.99 -31.45
CA PHE A 386 19.33 8.98 -32.10
C PHE A 386 20.79 9.43 -32.20
N ASP A 387 21.04 10.69 -32.58
CA ASP A 387 22.38 11.28 -32.62
C ASP A 387 23.03 11.27 -31.23
N ARG A 388 22.28 11.67 -30.19
CA ARG A 388 22.75 11.60 -28.79
C ARG A 388 23.08 10.19 -28.34
N ALA A 389 22.39 9.19 -28.85
CA ALA A 389 22.64 7.79 -28.54
C ALA A 389 23.84 7.20 -29.33
N GLY A 390 24.42 7.94 -30.29
CA GLY A 390 25.48 7.46 -31.17
C GLY A 390 24.96 6.53 -32.28
N LEU A 391 23.69 6.69 -32.66
CA LEU A 391 23.00 5.90 -33.68
C LEU A 391 23.05 6.60 -35.04
N SER A 392 24.28 6.89 -35.49
CA SER A 392 24.54 7.42 -36.85
C SER A 392 24.24 6.38 -37.92
#